data_AF-A0A943QH07-F1
#
_entry.id   AF-A0A943QH07-F1
#
_cell.length_a   1.000
_cell.length_b   1.000
_cell.length_c   1.000
_cell.angle_alpha   90.00
_cell.angle_beta   90.00
_cell.angle_gamma   90.00
#
_symmetry.space_group_name_H-M   'P 1'
#
loop_
_entity.id
_entity.type
_entity.pdbx_description
1 polymer ?
#
loop_
_entity_poly.entity_id
_entity_poly.type
_entity_poly.pdbx_seq_one_letter_code
_entity_poly.pdbx_strand_id
1 'polypeptide(L)' 'MTLTLMQTLIIILMVVIGTMITRFLPFILFKNHNKDNTYINYLGEVLPYAAIGLLVIYCLKNVSFTSPAL' A
#
# COMPACT_ATOMS: atom_id res chain seq x y z
N MET A 1 -16.31 -15.42 -18.75
CA MET A 1 -15.21 -16.09 -18.03
C MET A 1 -15.55 -16.07 -16.55
N THR A 2 -16.18 -17.13 -16.03
CA THR A 2 -16.63 -17.19 -14.63
C THR A 2 -15.56 -17.90 -13.80
N LEU A 3 -14.93 -17.15 -12.90
CA LEU A 3 -14.00 -17.70 -11.90
C LEU A 3 -14.78 -18.67 -11.01
N THR A 4 -14.26 -19.86 -10.79
CA THR A 4 -14.93 -20.86 -9.93
C THR A 4 -14.89 -20.40 -8.47
N LEU A 5 -15.87 -20.83 -7.66
CA LEU A 5 -15.93 -20.48 -6.23
C LEU A 5 -14.61 -20.80 -5.51
N MET A 6 -14.02 -21.96 -5.83
CA MET A 6 -12.75 -22.40 -5.26
C MET A 6 -11.58 -21.48 -5.64
N GLN A 7 -11.50 -21.06 -6.92
CA GLN A 7 -10.47 -20.12 -7.36
C GLN A 7 -10.60 -18.76 -6.67
N THR A 8 -11.82 -18.25 -6.54
CA THR A 8 -12.09 -16.95 -5.89
C THR A 8 -11.63 -16.97 -4.43
N LEU A 9 -11.92 -18.05 -3.70
CA LEU A 9 -11.54 -18.20 -2.29
C LEU A 9 -10.01 -18.25 -2.13
N ILE A 10 -9.31 -18.97 -3.01
CA ILE A 10 -7.84 -19.04 -3.02
C ILE A 10 -7.21 -17.68 -3.31
N ILE A 11 -7.77 -16.94 -4.27
CA ILE A 11 -7.29 -15.59 -4.61
C ILE A 11 -7.45 -14.65 -3.42
N ILE A 12 -8.63 -14.63 -2.78
CA ILE A 12 -8.88 -13.81 -1.59
C ILE A 12 -7.88 -14.16 -0.48
N LEU A 13 -7.66 -15.45 -0.22
CA LEU A 13 -6.71 -15.91 0.80
C LEU A 13 -5.28 -15.42 0.49
N MET A 14 -4.83 -15.56 -0.75
CA MET A 14 -3.50 -15.09 -1.18
C MET A 14 -3.37 -13.57 -1.05
N VAL A 15 -4.41 -12.81 -1.41
CA VAL A 15 -4.41 -11.35 -1.27
C VAL A 15 -4.39 -10.93 0.19
N VAL A 16 -5.14 -11.60 1.07
CA VAL A 16 -5.16 -11.34 2.52
C VAL A 16 -3.80 -11.65 3.14
N ILE A 17 -3.19 -12.78 2.79
CA ILE A 17 -1.85 -13.14 3.27
C ILE A 17 -0.82 -12.12 2.77
N GLY A 18 -0.88 -11.77 1.48
CA GLY A 18 0.00 -10.77 0.88
C GLY A 18 -0.13 -9.39 1.52
N THR A 19 -1.36 -8.93 1.78
CA THR A 19 -1.62 -7.62 2.42
C THR A 19 -1.23 -7.62 3.90
N MET A 20 -1.48 -8.71 4.62
CA MET A 20 -0.98 -8.86 5.99
C MET A 20 0.55 -8.82 5.98
N ILE A 21 1.20 -9.59 5.11
CA ILE A 21 2.66 -9.56 4.99
C ILE A 21 3.14 -8.16 4.67
N THR A 22 2.64 -7.46 3.65
CA THR A 22 3.11 -6.11 3.32
C THR A 22 2.82 -5.07 4.39
N ARG A 23 1.78 -5.26 5.22
CA ARG A 23 1.48 -4.40 6.38
C ARG A 23 2.33 -4.73 7.61
N PHE A 24 2.66 -6.00 7.83
CA PHE A 24 3.57 -6.45 8.88
C PHE A 24 5.05 -6.34 8.49
N LEU A 25 5.36 -6.24 7.19
CA LEU A 25 6.71 -6.09 6.65
C LEU A 25 7.40 -4.82 7.15
N PRO A 26 6.78 -3.62 7.11
CA PRO A 26 7.38 -2.45 7.74
C PRO A 26 7.59 -2.73 9.24
N PHE A 27 6.57 -3.27 9.93
CA PHE A 27 6.66 -3.49 11.37
C PHE A 27 7.73 -4.52 11.78
N ILE A 28 7.96 -5.60 11.03
CA ILE A 28 8.99 -6.61 11.32
C ILE A 28 10.39 -6.10 10.98
N LEU A 29 10.55 -5.33 9.90
CA LEU A 29 11.80 -4.64 9.60
C LEU A 29 12.14 -3.59 10.66
N PHE A 30 11.13 -2.86 11.16
CA PHE A 30 11.30 -1.82 12.18
C PHE A 30 11.39 -2.36 13.61
N LYS A 31 10.86 -3.55 13.91
CA LYS A 31 10.96 -4.18 15.26
C LYS A 31 12.36 -4.72 15.58
N ASN A 32 13.32 -4.72 14.64
CA ASN A 32 14.72 -5.04 14.96
C ASN A 32 15.40 -3.85 15.64
N HIS A 33 14.95 -3.55 16.86
CA HIS A 33 15.46 -2.48 17.70
C HIS A 33 16.75 -2.96 18.38
N ASN A 34 17.82 -3.09 17.61
CA ASN A 34 19.18 -3.26 18.12
C ASN A 34 20.12 -2.33 17.36
N LYS A 35 20.07 -1.06 17.77
CA LYS A 35 21.18 -0.09 17.89
C LYS A 35 21.83 0.63 16.70
N ASP A 36 21.54 0.41 15.41
CA ASP A 36 22.42 1.09 14.40
C ASP A 36 21.87 1.44 13.01
N ASN A 37 20.58 1.74 12.83
CA ASN A 37 20.12 2.14 11.48
C ASN A 37 18.93 3.13 11.46
N THR A 38 19.21 4.38 11.84
CA THR A 38 18.28 5.54 11.79
C THR A 38 17.60 5.71 10.43
N TYR A 39 18.30 5.38 9.33
CA TYR A 39 17.80 5.57 7.97
C TYR A 39 16.59 4.69 7.66
N ILE A 40 16.61 3.44 8.14
CA ILE A 40 15.53 2.48 7.86
C ILE A 40 14.28 2.87 8.64
N ASN A 41 14.42 3.21 9.93
CA ASN A 41 13.30 3.69 10.76
C ASN A 41 12.66 4.96 10.20
N TYR A 42 13.47 5.91 9.74
CA TYR A 42 12.99 7.13 9.09
C TYR A 42 12.20 6.80 7.81
N LEU A 43 12.71 5.91 6.97
CA LEU A 43 12.01 5.43 5.77
C LEU A 43 10.64 4.83 6.12
N GLY A 44 10.55 4.08 7.22
CA GLY A 44 9.29 3.52 7.72
C GLY A 44 8.24 4.53 8.12
N GLU A 45 8.68 5.61 8.77
CA GLU A 45 7.81 6.69 9.23
C GLU A 45 7.30 7.54 8.06
N VAL A 46 8.15 7.78 7.06
CA VAL A 46 7.78 8.61 5.89
C VAL A 46 7.09 7.85 4.76
N LEU A 47 7.24 6.53 4.66
CA LEU A 47 6.59 5.70 3.64
C LEU A 47 5.05 5.86 3.62
N PRO A 48 4.33 5.76 4.76
CA PRO A 48 2.88 5.94 4.78
C PRO A 48 2.49 7.39 4.41
N TYR A 49 3.28 8.37 4.84
CA TYR A 49 3.05 9.77 4.47
C TYR A 49 3.20 10.00 2.95
N ALA A 50 4.23 9.41 2.33
CA ALA A 50 4.45 9.46 0.88
C ALA A 50 3.33 8.77 0.09
N ALA A 51 2.82 7.64 0.58
CA ALA A 51 1.70 6.93 -0.04
C ALA A 51 0.42 7.77 -0.05
N ILE A 52 0.13 8.50 1.03
CA ILE A 52 -1.01 9.43 1.09
C ILE A 52 -0.84 10.56 0.08
N GLY A 53 0.36 11.14 -0.04
CA GLY A 53 0.65 12.17 -1.05
C GLY A 53 0.46 11.66 -2.48
N LEU A 54 0.97 10.45 -2.79
CA LEU A 54 0.78 9.79 -4.09
C LEU A 54 -0.71 9.57 -4.39
N LEU A 55 -1.49 9.09 -3.42
CA LEU A 55 -2.93 8.87 -3.56
C LEU A 55 -3.66 10.16 -3.95
N VAL A 56 -3.36 11.28 -3.28
CA VAL A 56 -3.94 12.58 -3.63
C VAL A 56 -3.61 12.95 -5.07
N ILE A 57 -2.32 12.92 -5.45
CA ILE A 57 -1.89 13.24 -6.82
C ILE A 57 -2.58 12.32 -7.84
N TYR A 58 -2.72 11.03 -7.53
CA TYR A 58 -3.37 10.07 -8.40
C TYR A 58 -4.87 10.34 -8.57
N CYS A 59 -5.57 10.72 -7.51
CA CYS A 59 -6.97 11.15 -7.60
C CYS A 59 -7.12 12.39 -8.50
N LEU A 60 -6.20 13.35 -8.41
CA LEU A 60 -6.23 14.55 -9.25
C LEU A 60 -5.74 14.30 -10.69
N LYS A 61 -4.96 13.24 -10.94
CA LYS A 61 -4.35 12.94 -12.25
C LYS A 61 -5.36 12.83 -13.39
N ASN A 62 -6.56 12.33 -13.13
CA ASN A 62 -7.60 12.16 -14.16
C ASN A 62 -8.72 13.21 -14.04
N VAL A 63 -8.57 14.24 -13.21
CA VAL A 63 -9.53 15.33 -13.09
C VAL A 63 -9.17 16.41 -14.11
N SER A 64 -10.05 16.61 -15.08
CA SER A 64 -9.92 17.71 -16.04
C SER A 64 -10.42 19.01 -15.40
N PHE A 65 -9.52 19.83 -14.89
CA PHE A 65 -9.86 21.16 -14.33
C PHE A 65 -10.38 22.15 -15.39
N THR A 66 -10.24 21.81 -16.67
CA THR A 66 -10.61 22.65 -17.83
C THR A 66 -11.89 22.16 -18.53
N SER A 67 -12.61 21.16 -18.01
CA SER A 67 -13.91 20.77 -18.58
C SER A 67 -15.01 21.68 -18.03
N PRO A 68 -15.65 22.54 -18.83
CA PRO A 68 -16.91 23.14 -18.42
C PRO A 68 -17.92 22.00 -18.27
N ALA A 69 -18.57 21.92 -17.11
CA ALA A 69 -19.67 21.00 -16.90
C ALA A 69 -20.82 21.42 -17.83
N LEU A 70 -20.96 20.74 -18.95
CA LEU A 70 -22.12 20.81 -19.84
C LEU A 70 -22.51 19.39 -20.28
#